data_AF-A0A535IH23-F1
#
_entry.id   AF-A0A535IH23-F1
#
_cell.length_a   1.000
_cell.length_b   1.000
_cell.length_c   1.000
_cell.angle_alpha   90.00
_cell.angle_beta   90.00
_cell.angle_gamma   90.00
#
_symmetry.space_group_name_H-M   'P 1'
#
loop_
_entity.id
_entity.type
_entity.pdbx_description
1 polymer ?
#
loop_
_entity_poly.entity_id
_entity_poly.type
_entity_poly.pdbx_seq_one_letter_code
_entity_poly.pdbx_strand_id
1 'polypeptide(L)'
;MEKPSNDVKSNGPSDSLPGFRRGFQDLESIKREAHRFESMSERFADFFTTFSGSMTFVYIHVAWFLIWVSWNTGLLGLPLFDPFPFGLLTMIVSLEAIFLSTFVLISQNREQKVNSIRDEVETQISLYQEQEITQILRMVHRIEQHLGLHDDDEDCVRAMEQYVDPDNLFRQIEQTVLKRR
;
A
#
# COMPACT_ATOMS: atom_id res chain seq x y z
N MET A 1 -6.76 52.67 -35.14
CA MET A 1 -7.53 51.64 -34.41
C MET A 1 -6.63 50.45 -34.26
N GLU A 2 -5.87 50.45 -33.18
CA GLU A 2 -4.82 49.49 -32.86
C GLU A 2 -5.42 48.43 -31.94
N LYS A 3 -5.23 47.15 -32.26
CA LYS A 3 -5.62 46.03 -31.39
C LYS A 3 -4.41 45.10 -31.28
N PRO A 4 -3.76 44.98 -30.12
CA PRO A 4 -2.74 43.97 -29.92
C PRO A 4 -3.42 42.62 -29.70
N SER A 5 -3.12 41.64 -30.56
CA SER A 5 -3.46 40.23 -30.33
C SER A 5 -2.37 39.65 -29.44
N ASN A 6 -2.69 39.55 -28.16
CA ASN A 6 -1.80 39.05 -27.11
C ASN A 6 -1.62 37.53 -27.28
N ASP A 7 -0.49 37.11 -27.86
CA ASP A 7 0.01 35.74 -27.77
C ASP A 7 0.51 35.47 -26.35
N VAL A 8 -0.42 35.28 -25.41
CA VAL A 8 -0.11 34.75 -24.10
C VAL A 8 0.06 33.25 -24.24
N LYS A 9 1.28 32.82 -24.57
CA LYS A 9 1.74 31.47 -24.24
C LYS A 9 1.54 31.27 -22.74
N SER A 10 0.52 30.50 -22.39
CA SER A 10 0.27 29.99 -21.04
C SER A 10 1.42 29.07 -20.66
N ASN A 11 2.53 29.65 -20.19
CA ASN A 11 3.58 28.92 -19.48
C ASN A 11 2.99 28.45 -18.15
N GLY A 12 2.49 27.21 -18.12
CA GLY A 12 2.06 26.58 -16.88
C GLY A 12 3.23 26.43 -15.90
N PRO A 13 2.97 26.37 -14.58
CA PRO A 13 4.00 26.20 -13.54
C PRO A 13 4.81 24.89 -13.65
N SER A 14 4.46 24.01 -14.59
CA SER A 14 5.19 22.78 -14.93
C SER A 14 6.48 23.00 -15.75
N ASP A 15 6.71 24.21 -16.29
CA ASP A 15 7.80 24.44 -17.25
C ASP A 15 9.17 24.75 -16.61
N SER A 16 9.24 25.07 -15.32
CA SER A 16 10.42 25.65 -14.67
C SER A 16 11.32 24.69 -13.86
N LEU A 17 10.97 23.41 -13.72
CA LEU A 17 11.78 22.46 -12.91
C LEU A 17 12.13 21.18 -13.70
N PRO A 18 13.36 21.06 -14.25
CA PRO A 18 13.78 19.89 -15.04
C PRO A 18 13.80 18.57 -14.26
N GLY A 19 13.84 18.61 -12.92
CA GLY A 19 13.71 17.43 -12.05
C GLY A 19 12.27 16.92 -11.92
N PHE A 20 11.29 17.81 -11.86
CA PHE A 20 9.87 17.45 -11.73
C PHE A 20 9.37 16.74 -13.01
N ARG A 21 9.76 17.23 -14.19
CA ARG A 21 9.35 16.63 -15.46
C ARG A 21 9.88 15.21 -15.67
N ARG A 22 11.09 14.90 -15.18
CA ARG A 22 11.66 13.54 -15.23
C ARG A 22 10.91 12.57 -14.32
N GLY A 23 10.61 12.98 -13.08
CA GLY A 23 9.84 12.13 -12.16
C GLY A 23 8.47 11.74 -12.72
N PHE A 24 7.78 12.65 -13.41
CA PHE A 24 6.51 12.34 -14.08
C PHE A 24 6.67 11.45 -15.32
N GLN A 25 7.73 11.63 -16.12
CA GLN A 25 8.03 10.79 -17.27
C GLN A 25 8.43 9.36 -16.86
N ASP A 26 9.16 9.22 -15.75
CA ASP A 26 9.55 7.92 -15.19
C ASP A 26 8.35 7.17 -14.61
N LEU A 27 7.39 7.89 -14.00
CA LEU A 27 6.12 7.29 -13.54
C LEU A 27 5.24 6.82 -14.70
N GLU A 28 5.19 7.56 -15.81
CA GLU A 28 4.43 7.13 -17.00
C GLU A 28 5.07 5.95 -17.73
N SER A 29 6.40 5.86 -17.78
CA SER A 29 7.10 4.75 -18.45
C SER A 29 7.00 3.45 -17.66
N ILE A 30 7.11 3.50 -16.32
CA ILE A 30 6.91 2.35 -15.42
C ILE A 30 5.48 1.80 -15.56
N LYS A 31 4.47 2.68 -15.64
CA LYS A 31 3.07 2.27 -15.90
C LYS A 31 2.88 1.59 -17.27
N ARG A 32 3.64 1.98 -18.29
CA ARG A 32 3.49 1.44 -19.66
C ARG A 32 4.20 0.11 -19.88
N GLU A 33 5.29 -0.16 -19.16
CA GLU A 33 6.04 -1.42 -19.30
C GLU A 33 5.38 -2.60 -18.56
N ALA A 34 4.66 -2.35 -17.47
CA ALA A 34 3.85 -3.39 -16.81
C ALA A 34 2.72 -3.92 -17.71
N HIS A 35 2.12 -3.06 -18.54
CA HIS A 35 0.90 -3.37 -19.29
C HIS A 35 1.04 -4.31 -20.51
N ARG A 36 2.25 -4.76 -20.91
CA ARG A 36 2.41 -5.47 -22.20
C ARG A 36 2.19 -6.99 -22.17
N PHE A 37 2.17 -7.63 -21.00
CA PHE A 37 1.91 -9.09 -20.89
C PHE A 37 0.59 -9.44 -20.20
N GLU A 38 -0.20 -8.44 -19.81
CA GLU A 38 -1.16 -8.58 -18.70
C GLU A 38 -2.65 -8.44 -19.07
N SER A 39 -3.03 -8.05 -20.29
CA SER A 39 -4.41 -7.58 -20.57
C SER A 39 -5.58 -8.53 -20.22
N MET A 40 -5.40 -9.86 -20.26
CA MET A 40 -6.44 -10.83 -19.91
C MET A 40 -6.31 -11.30 -18.46
N SER A 41 -5.11 -11.69 -18.04
CA SER A 41 -4.84 -12.17 -16.68
C SER A 41 -5.01 -11.09 -15.63
N GLU A 42 -4.69 -9.83 -15.93
CA GLU A 42 -4.86 -8.67 -15.04
C GLU A 42 -6.35 -8.33 -14.86
N ARG A 43 -7.17 -8.45 -15.92
CA ARG A 43 -8.64 -8.32 -15.78
C ARG A 43 -9.25 -9.41 -14.90
N PHE A 44 -8.81 -10.65 -15.07
CA PHE A 44 -9.24 -11.74 -14.19
C PHE A 44 -8.69 -11.54 -12.78
N ALA A 45 -7.43 -11.15 -12.62
CA ALA A 45 -6.81 -10.89 -11.33
C ALA A 45 -7.47 -9.73 -10.58
N ASP A 46 -7.80 -8.61 -11.25
CA ASP A 46 -8.50 -7.47 -10.65
C ASP A 46 -9.93 -7.84 -10.26
N PHE A 47 -10.61 -8.64 -11.10
CA PHE A 47 -11.92 -9.18 -10.75
C PHE A 47 -11.84 -10.08 -9.53
N PHE A 48 -10.92 -11.05 -9.50
CA PHE A 48 -10.75 -11.96 -8.36
C PHE A 48 -10.22 -11.27 -7.10
N THR A 49 -9.32 -10.30 -7.19
CA THR A 49 -8.84 -9.49 -6.06
C THR A 49 -10.00 -8.70 -5.45
N THR A 50 -10.81 -8.03 -6.27
CA THR A 50 -11.97 -7.25 -5.79
C THR A 50 -13.08 -8.16 -5.26
N PHE A 51 -13.29 -9.30 -5.92
CA PHE A 51 -14.31 -10.28 -5.57
C PHE A 51 -13.98 -11.03 -4.28
N SER A 52 -12.73 -11.45 -4.10
CA SER A 52 -12.26 -12.13 -2.89
C SER A 52 -12.28 -11.23 -1.66
N GLY A 53 -12.16 -9.91 -1.82
CA GLY A 53 -12.26 -8.95 -0.73
C GLY A 53 -13.70 -8.55 -0.36
N SER A 54 -14.70 -8.98 -1.13
CA SER A 54 -16.08 -8.52 -1.00
C SER A 54 -17.01 -9.59 -0.40
N MET A 55 -17.91 -9.17 0.50
CA MET A 55 -18.92 -10.05 1.10
C MET A 55 -19.89 -10.65 0.06
N THR A 56 -19.96 -10.07 -1.13
CA THR A 56 -20.75 -10.56 -2.27
C THR A 56 -20.40 -12.01 -2.66
N PHE A 57 -19.13 -12.40 -2.54
CA PHE A 57 -18.68 -13.77 -2.83
C PHE A 57 -19.41 -14.82 -1.99
N VAL A 58 -19.50 -14.55 -0.68
CA VAL A 58 -20.14 -15.43 0.31
C VAL A 58 -21.63 -15.57 0.01
N TYR A 59 -22.30 -14.46 -0.29
CA TYR A 59 -23.73 -14.48 -0.62
C TYR A 59 -24.04 -15.30 -1.87
N ILE A 60 -23.21 -15.20 -2.91
CA ILE A 60 -23.36 -16.01 -4.14
C ILE A 60 -23.22 -17.50 -3.83
N HIS A 61 -22.21 -17.89 -3.05
CA HIS A 61 -21.98 -19.29 -2.66
C HIS A 61 -23.14 -19.85 -1.84
N VAL A 62 -23.61 -19.10 -0.85
CA VAL A 62 -24.76 -19.51 -0.02
C VAL A 62 -26.01 -19.68 -0.88
N ALA A 63 -26.31 -18.73 -1.77
CA ALA A 63 -27.45 -18.83 -2.67
C ALA A 63 -27.33 -20.06 -3.59
N TRP A 64 -26.15 -20.27 -4.19
CA TRP A 64 -25.87 -21.44 -5.03
C TRP A 64 -26.08 -22.76 -4.29
N PHE A 65 -25.54 -22.89 -3.07
CA PHE A 65 -25.72 -24.09 -2.25
C PHE A 65 -27.18 -24.33 -1.87
N LEU A 66 -27.91 -23.28 -1.49
CA LEU A 66 -29.33 -23.41 -1.18
C LEU A 66 -30.15 -23.87 -2.38
N ILE A 67 -29.85 -23.35 -3.58
CA ILE A 67 -30.49 -23.77 -4.82
C ILE A 67 -30.17 -25.24 -5.12
N TRP A 68 -28.90 -25.65 -5.00
CA TRP A 68 -28.49 -27.03 -5.26
C TRP A 68 -29.11 -28.03 -4.28
N VAL A 69 -29.12 -27.71 -2.98
CA VAL A 69 -29.73 -28.56 -1.95
C VAL A 69 -31.24 -28.64 -2.16
N SER A 70 -31.91 -27.53 -2.48
CA SER A 70 -33.37 -27.52 -2.76
C SER A 70 -33.72 -28.35 -3.99
N TRP A 71 -32.88 -28.33 -5.03
CA TRP A 71 -33.04 -29.21 -6.19
C TRP A 71 -32.87 -30.68 -5.83
N ASN A 72 -31.81 -31.04 -5.11
CA ASN A 72 -31.46 -32.43 -4.83
C ASN A 72 -32.24 -33.07 -3.67
N THR A 73 -32.91 -32.27 -2.84
CA THR A 73 -33.85 -32.75 -1.81
C THR A 73 -35.24 -33.07 -2.37
N GLY A 74 -35.44 -32.92 -3.69
CA GLY A 74 -36.69 -33.27 -4.36
C GLY A 74 -37.82 -32.26 -4.17
N LEU A 75 -37.55 -31.07 -3.59
CA LEU A 75 -38.52 -29.98 -3.50
C LEU A 75 -39.06 -29.53 -4.87
N LEU A 76 -38.28 -29.77 -5.93
CA LEU A 76 -38.60 -29.40 -7.32
C LEU A 76 -39.17 -30.56 -8.16
N GLY A 77 -39.33 -31.77 -7.60
CA GLY A 77 -39.91 -32.93 -8.32
C GLY A 77 -39.07 -33.48 -9.48
N LEU A 78 -37.80 -33.07 -9.59
CA LEU A 78 -36.84 -33.50 -10.61
C LEU A 78 -36.06 -34.75 -10.16
N PRO A 79 -35.49 -35.54 -11.08
CA PRO A 79 -34.65 -36.69 -10.73
C PRO A 79 -33.47 -36.24 -9.85
N LEU A 80 -33.24 -36.97 -8.76
CA LEU A 80 -32.14 -36.70 -7.83
C LEU A 80 -30.81 -36.92 -8.57
N PHE A 81 -30.12 -35.82 -8.86
CA PHE A 81 -28.85 -35.84 -9.59
C PHE A 81 -27.67 -36.16 -8.66
N ASP A 82 -27.70 -35.66 -7.43
CA ASP A 82 -26.69 -35.86 -6.39
C ASP A 82 -27.37 -36.24 -5.06
N PRO A 83 -27.64 -37.54 -4.82
CA PRO A 83 -28.25 -38.02 -3.58
C PRO A 83 -27.38 -37.69 -2.36
N PHE A 84 -28.01 -37.50 -1.21
CA PHE A 84 -27.29 -37.36 0.07
C PHE A 84 -26.32 -38.54 0.24
N PRO A 85 -25.01 -38.32 0.40
CA PRO A 85 -24.33 -37.17 1.01
C PRO A 85 -23.74 -36.07 0.07
N PHE A 86 -24.30 -35.84 -1.13
CA PHE A 86 -23.85 -34.81 -2.08
C PHE A 86 -22.37 -34.94 -2.50
N GLY A 87 -22.02 -36.08 -3.10
CA GLY A 87 -20.64 -36.40 -3.46
C GLY A 87 -20.07 -35.49 -4.55
N LEU A 88 -20.88 -35.14 -5.55
CA LEU A 88 -20.44 -34.29 -6.67
C LEU A 88 -20.22 -32.85 -6.22
N LEU A 89 -21.16 -32.28 -5.43
CA LEU A 89 -20.99 -30.94 -4.86
C LEU A 89 -19.71 -30.87 -4.04
N THR A 90 -19.48 -31.83 -3.15
CA THR A 90 -18.29 -31.84 -2.29
C THR A 90 -17.00 -31.90 -3.10
N MET A 91 -16.97 -32.69 -4.18
CA MET A 91 -15.81 -32.77 -5.08
C MET A 91 -15.53 -31.44 -5.79
N ILE A 92 -16.56 -30.78 -6.33
CA ILE A 92 -16.40 -29.51 -7.03
C ILE A 92 -15.95 -28.41 -6.06
N VAL A 93 -16.59 -28.31 -4.90
CA VAL A 93 -16.28 -27.29 -3.88
C VAL A 93 -14.86 -27.46 -3.34
N SER A 94 -14.41 -28.69 -3.14
CA SER A 94 -13.04 -28.94 -2.66
C SER A 94 -11.99 -28.52 -3.69
N LEU A 95 -12.23 -28.77 -4.98
CA LEU A 95 -11.37 -28.26 -6.05
C LEU A 95 -11.40 -26.73 -6.12
N GLU A 96 -12.59 -26.12 -6.06
CA GLU A 96 -12.79 -24.68 -6.07
C GLU A 96 -12.07 -23.99 -4.90
N ALA A 97 -12.13 -24.57 -3.70
CA ALA A 97 -11.45 -24.05 -2.51
C ALA A 97 -9.91 -23.99 -2.68
N ILE A 98 -9.31 -24.96 -3.37
CA ILE A 98 -7.86 -24.96 -3.66
C ILE A 98 -7.49 -23.80 -4.58
N PHE A 99 -8.28 -23.57 -5.62
CA PHE A 99 -8.07 -22.43 -6.52
C PHE A 99 -8.25 -21.10 -5.80
N LEU A 100 -9.30 -20.97 -4.99
CA LEU A 100 -9.55 -19.77 -4.18
C LEU A 100 -8.40 -19.48 -3.22
N SER A 101 -7.93 -20.50 -2.49
CA SER A 101 -6.80 -20.36 -1.57
C SER A 101 -5.53 -19.89 -2.30
N THR A 102 -5.28 -20.44 -3.49
CA THR A 102 -4.13 -20.06 -4.32
C THR A 102 -4.26 -18.62 -4.82
N PHE A 103 -5.44 -18.21 -5.30
CA PHE A 103 -5.68 -16.83 -5.72
C PHE A 103 -5.57 -15.84 -4.56
N VAL A 104 -6.10 -16.19 -3.39
CA VAL A 104 -5.94 -15.41 -2.16
C VAL A 104 -4.46 -15.26 -1.81
N LEU A 105 -3.68 -16.35 -1.86
CA LEU A 105 -2.25 -16.31 -1.57
C LEU A 105 -1.47 -15.43 -2.56
N ILE A 106 -1.78 -15.52 -3.86
CA ILE A 106 -1.17 -14.66 -4.89
C ILE A 106 -1.52 -13.20 -4.63
N SER A 107 -2.78 -12.89 -4.34
CA SER A 107 -3.24 -11.53 -4.04
C SER A 107 -2.54 -11.00 -2.78
N GLN A 108 -2.44 -11.82 -1.73
CA GLN A 108 -1.74 -11.46 -0.49
C GLN A 108 -0.25 -11.21 -0.73
N ASN A 109 0.44 -12.05 -1.51
CA ASN A 109 1.86 -11.87 -1.82
C ASN A 109 2.10 -10.55 -2.58
N ARG A 110 1.19 -10.20 -3.51
CA ARG A 110 1.25 -8.92 -4.23
C ARG A 110 1.08 -7.73 -3.27
N GLU A 111 0.07 -7.75 -2.42
CA GLU A 111 -0.18 -6.69 -1.43
C GLU A 111 0.98 -6.59 -0.42
N GLN A 112 1.55 -7.70 0.02
CA GLN A 112 2.71 -7.73 0.91
C GLN A 112 3.93 -7.04 0.30
N LYS A 113 4.19 -7.25 -1.00
CA LYS A 113 5.31 -6.58 -1.70
C LYS A 113 5.10 -5.07 -1.82
N VAL A 114 3.87 -4.63 -2.07
CA VAL A 114 3.54 -3.21 -2.12
C VAL A 114 3.70 -2.59 -0.74
N ASN A 115 3.18 -3.25 0.29
CA ASN A 115 3.28 -2.79 1.68
C ASN A 115 4.74 -2.74 2.15
N SER A 116 5.58 -3.72 1.82
CA SER A 116 7.00 -3.68 2.23
C SER A 116 7.76 -2.48 1.66
N ILE A 117 7.48 -2.11 0.41
CA ILE A 117 8.09 -0.93 -0.22
C ILE A 117 7.58 0.35 0.44
N ARG A 118 6.27 0.41 0.72
CA ARG A 118 5.67 1.54 1.42
C ARG A 118 6.27 1.74 2.81
N ASP A 119 6.43 0.66 3.57
CA ASP A 119 7.00 0.67 4.91
C ASP A 119 8.48 1.15 4.89
N GLU A 120 9.25 0.72 3.89
CA GLU A 120 10.64 1.18 3.72
C GLU A 120 10.71 2.68 3.42
N VAL A 121 9.86 3.18 2.52
CA VAL A 121 9.79 4.61 2.19
C VAL A 121 9.32 5.44 3.39
N GLU A 122 8.31 4.97 4.12
CA GLU A 122 7.80 5.64 5.32
C GLU A 122 8.87 5.74 6.41
N THR A 123 9.65 4.68 6.59
CA THR A 123 10.81 4.67 7.50
C THR A 123 11.84 5.72 7.10
N GLN A 124 12.20 5.79 5.81
CA GLN A 124 13.16 6.79 5.32
C GLN A 124 12.65 8.21 5.53
N ILE A 125 11.38 8.49 5.20
CA ILE A 125 10.76 9.81 5.41
C ILE A 125 10.81 10.19 6.89
N SER A 126 10.50 9.25 7.79
CA SER A 126 10.57 9.49 9.24
C SER A 126 11.97 9.91 9.69
N LEU A 127 13.02 9.23 9.22
CA LEU A 127 14.40 9.59 9.54
C LEU A 127 14.79 10.98 9.01
N TYR A 128 14.36 11.32 7.78
CA TYR A 128 14.57 12.66 7.24
C TYR A 128 13.85 13.74 8.05
N GLN A 129 12.61 13.48 8.49
CA GLN A 129 11.86 14.41 9.33
C GLN A 129 12.53 14.62 10.68
N GLU A 130 13.04 13.57 11.31
CA GLU A 130 13.82 13.68 12.55
C GLU A 130 15.03 14.59 12.36
N GLN A 131 15.79 14.42 11.27
CA GLN A 131 16.94 15.27 10.96
C GLN A 131 16.55 16.75 10.76
N GLU A 132 15.48 17.01 10.00
CA GLU A 132 14.98 18.38 9.81
C GLU A 132 14.53 19.02 11.13
N ILE A 133 13.85 18.27 12.00
CA ILE A 133 13.44 18.73 13.33
C ILE A 133 14.67 19.08 14.17
N THR A 134 15.70 18.23 14.20
CA THR A 134 16.95 18.53 14.92
C THR A 134 17.62 19.78 14.36
N GLN A 135 17.64 19.94 13.04
CA GLN A 135 18.24 21.11 12.41
C GLN A 135 17.49 22.39 12.77
N ILE A 136 16.15 22.35 12.78
CA ILE A 136 15.32 23.47 13.22
C ILE A 136 15.59 23.78 14.69
N LEU A 137 15.64 22.77 15.56
CA LEU A 137 15.95 22.95 16.99
C LEU A 137 17.31 23.63 17.19
N ARG A 138 18.34 23.18 16.48
CA ARG A 138 19.68 23.80 16.50
C ARG A 138 19.67 25.24 16.01
N MET A 139 18.90 25.54 14.97
CA MET A 139 18.75 26.92 14.47
C MET A 139 18.04 27.81 15.50
N VAL A 140 16.97 27.32 16.12
CA VAL A 140 16.26 28.04 17.19
C VAL A 140 17.18 28.30 18.37
N HIS A 141 17.93 27.29 18.83
CA HIS A 141 18.89 27.46 19.92
C HIS A 141 20.00 28.47 19.59
N ARG A 142 20.49 28.48 18.34
CA ARG A 142 21.47 29.50 17.90
C ARG A 142 20.88 30.92 17.93
N ILE A 143 19.60 31.07 17.60
CA ILE A 143 18.91 32.37 17.62
C ILE A 143 18.70 32.83 19.08
N GLU A 144 18.29 31.94 19.96
CA GLU A 144 18.16 32.17 21.41
C GLU A 144 19.48 32.67 22.01
N GLN A 145 20.59 31.97 21.74
CA GLN A 145 21.93 32.38 22.17
C GLN A 145 22.31 33.77 21.64
N HIS A 146 22.01 34.07 20.37
CA HIS A 146 22.34 35.36 19.76
C HIS A 146 21.53 36.52 20.36
N LEU A 147 20.29 36.26 20.79
CA LEU A 147 19.42 37.24 21.45
C LEU A 147 19.76 37.45 22.94
N GLY A 148 20.69 36.66 23.50
CA GLY A 148 21.09 36.78 24.90
C GLY A 148 20.00 36.34 25.88
N LEU A 149 19.01 35.59 25.39
CA LEU A 149 17.99 34.94 26.20
C LEU A 149 18.64 33.67 26.77
N HIS A 150 19.44 33.81 27.83
CA HIS A 150 19.93 32.66 28.57
C HIS A 150 18.75 32.15 29.42
N ASP A 151 18.11 31.07 28.99
CA ASP A 151 17.33 30.23 29.91
C ASP A 151 18.29 29.19 30.52
N ASP A 152 18.19 28.98 31.84
CA ASP A 152 19.04 28.08 32.65
C ASP A 152 18.87 26.57 32.30
N ASP A 153 18.28 26.25 31.13
CA ASP A 153 17.85 24.91 30.70
C ASP A 153 18.76 24.30 29.61
N GLU A 154 20.08 24.54 29.71
CA GLU A 154 21.10 23.95 28.83
C GLU A 154 21.03 22.40 28.83
N ASP A 155 20.57 21.81 29.93
CA ASP A 155 20.32 20.38 30.07
C ASP A 155 19.07 19.89 29.31
N CYS A 156 18.04 20.73 29.15
CA CYS A 156 16.80 20.38 28.44
C CYS A 156 17.03 20.34 26.91
N VAL A 157 17.77 21.31 26.37
CA VAL A 157 18.17 21.35 24.95
C VAL A 157 19.13 20.21 24.62
N ARG A 158 20.11 19.94 25.50
CA ARG A 158 21.06 18.83 25.34
C ARG A 158 20.36 17.47 25.45
N ALA A 159 19.37 17.34 26.33
CA ALA A 159 18.53 16.13 26.42
C ALA A 159 17.69 15.90 25.15
N MET A 160 17.20 16.96 24.50
CA MET A 160 16.53 16.86 23.20
C MET A 160 17.49 16.53 22.05
N GLU A 161 18.71 17.08 22.01
CA GLU A 161 19.70 16.73 20.99
C GLU A 161 20.20 15.28 21.11
N GLN A 162 20.35 14.77 22.34
CA GLN A 162 20.86 13.43 22.60
C GLN A 162 19.86 12.31 22.27
N TYR A 163 18.56 12.61 22.18
CA TYR A 163 17.52 11.65 21.81
C TYR A 163 17.36 11.48 20.29
N VAL A 164 17.91 12.39 19.46
CA VAL A 164 17.67 12.42 18.00
C VAL A 164 18.93 12.08 17.19
N ASP A 165 19.96 11.50 17.81
CA ASP A 165 21.14 11.05 17.07
C ASP A 165 20.85 9.67 16.42
N PRO A 166 20.70 9.59 15.07
CA PRO A 166 20.28 8.35 14.40
C PRO A 166 21.22 7.17 14.70
N ASP A 167 22.51 7.45 14.90
CA ASP A 167 23.54 6.45 15.20
C ASP A 167 23.33 5.78 16.57
N ASN A 168 22.74 6.49 17.55
CA ASN A 168 22.39 5.89 18.83
C ASN A 168 21.17 4.97 18.71
N LEU A 169 20.18 5.33 17.88
CA LEU A 169 18.98 4.53 17.65
C LEU A 169 19.31 3.20 16.94
N PHE A 170 20.16 3.23 15.90
CA PHE A 170 20.62 2.03 15.21
C PHE A 170 21.38 1.08 16.15
N ARG A 171 22.29 1.61 16.98
CA ARG A 171 23.01 0.80 17.98
C ARG A 171 22.07 0.17 19.01
N GLN A 172 21.02 0.88 19.41
CA GLN A 172 20.07 0.40 20.42
C GLN A 172 19.15 -0.70 19.87
N ILE A 173 18.74 -0.59 18.60
CA ILE A 173 17.98 -1.63 17.89
C ILE A 173 18.86 -2.88 17.69
N GLU A 174 20.10 -2.71 17.21
CA GLU A 174 21.03 -3.82 16.99
C GLU A 174 21.30 -4.61 18.29
N GLN A 175 21.55 -3.90 19.40
CA GLN A 175 21.74 -4.54 20.70
C GLN A 175 20.50 -5.25 21.22
N THR A 176 19.30 -4.73 20.95
CA THR A 176 18.04 -5.34 21.40
C THR A 176 17.69 -6.60 20.59
N VAL A 177 17.97 -6.58 19.28
CA VAL A 177 17.75 -7.72 18.38
C VAL A 177 18.75 -8.84 18.66
N LEU A 178 20.03 -8.52 18.88
CA LEU A 178 21.06 -9.52 19.20
C LEU A 178 20.88 -10.17 20.58
N LYS A 179 20.23 -9.49 21.52
CA LYS A 179 19.96 -10.01 22.87
C LYS A 179 18.71 -10.91 22.95
N ARG A 180 17.89 -10.92 21.89
CA ARG A 180 16.68 -11.76 21.78
C ARG A 180 16.92 -13.04 20.95
N ARG A 181 18.11 -13.23 20.39
CA ARG A 181 18.53 -14.46 19.70
C ARG A 181 19.41 -15.30 20.61
#